data_AF-T1A7M5-F1
#
_entry.id   AF-T1A7M5-F1
#
_cell.length_a   1.000
_cell.length_b   1.000
_cell.length_c   1.000
_cell.angle_alpha   90.00
_cell.angle_beta   90.00
_cell.angle_gamma   90.00
#
_symmetry.space_group_name_H-M   'P 1'
#
loop_
_entity.id
_entity.type
_entity.pdbx_description
1 polymer ?
#
loop_
_entity_poly.entity_id
_entity_poly.type
_entity_poly.pdbx_seq_one_letter_code
_entity_poly.pdbx_strand_id
1 'polypeptide(L)'
;YPWMNGPNLQDTILTTATPLGTGPYPNATYGWGMVNAAAAVNGPEQFAFGAFDANLGSDSSTFSNAIGGSGSLALTGSTGTLTLSGANTYSGGTTVDSGNLWLSGSLASNVTLSGGSFGGPGTINGSVTNTGGTLISQA
;
A
#
# COMPACT_ATOMS: atom_id res chain seq x y z
N TYR A 1 0.57 -11.21 -7.12
CA TYR A 1 0.31 -9.87 -7.69
C TYR A 1 0.90 -9.80 -9.10
N PRO A 2 0.19 -10.28 -10.13
CA PRO A 2 0.72 -10.34 -11.51
C PRO A 2 1.05 -8.97 -12.12
N TRP A 3 0.43 -7.91 -11.60
CA TRP A 3 0.55 -6.54 -12.06
C TRP A 3 1.75 -5.76 -11.47
N MET A 4 2.42 -6.27 -10.44
CA MET A 4 3.53 -5.55 -9.82
C MET A 4 4.72 -5.41 -10.78
N ASN A 5 5.20 -4.18 -10.93
CA ASN A 5 6.44 -3.87 -11.65
C ASN A 5 7.69 -4.11 -10.77
N GLY A 6 8.88 -3.89 -11.33
CA GLY A 6 10.16 -4.07 -10.63
C GLY A 6 10.24 -3.32 -9.29
N PRO A 7 9.98 -1.99 -9.24
CA PRO A 7 9.93 -1.24 -7.98
C PRO A 7 8.95 -1.79 -6.94
N ASN A 8 7.73 -2.16 -7.34
CA ASN A 8 6.74 -2.72 -6.42
C ASN A 8 7.19 -4.07 -5.85
N LEU A 9 7.79 -4.92 -6.68
CA LEU A 9 8.39 -6.19 -6.25
C LEU A 9 9.56 -5.95 -5.31
N GLN A 10 10.40 -4.95 -5.57
CA GLN A 10 11.50 -4.57 -4.69
C GLN A 10 10.98 -4.13 -3.32
N ASP A 11 10.03 -3.20 -3.27
CA ASP A 11 9.42 -2.73 -2.01
C ASP A 11 8.82 -3.91 -1.25
N THR A 12 8.06 -4.77 -1.92
CA THR A 12 7.43 -5.93 -1.29
C THR A 12 8.44 -6.94 -0.76
N ILE A 13 9.41 -7.38 -1.56
CA ILE A 13 10.37 -8.43 -1.18
C ILE A 13 11.32 -7.94 -0.10
N LEU A 14 11.78 -6.69 -0.19
CA LEU A 14 12.73 -6.14 0.78
C LEU A 14 12.03 -5.82 2.10
N THR A 15 10.87 -5.16 2.07
CA THR A 15 10.23 -4.70 3.32
C THR A 15 9.64 -5.83 4.15
N THR A 16 9.37 -6.99 3.53
CA THR A 16 8.82 -8.17 4.22
C THR A 16 9.89 -9.13 4.72
N ALA A 17 11.17 -8.89 4.43
CA ALA A 17 12.25 -9.79 4.82
C ALA A 17 12.34 -9.96 6.36
N THR A 18 12.67 -11.18 6.81
CA THR A 18 12.93 -11.46 8.21
C THR A 18 14.28 -10.84 8.60
N PRO A 19 14.31 -9.86 9.52
CA PRO A 19 15.54 -9.16 9.85
C PRO A 19 16.61 -10.09 10.43
N LEU A 20 17.87 -9.89 10.04
CA LEU A 20 19.02 -10.64 10.56
C LEU A 20 20.03 -9.70 11.21
N GLY A 21 20.56 -10.10 12.36
CA GLY A 21 21.53 -9.32 13.13
C GLY A 21 20.87 -8.44 14.19
N THR A 22 21.51 -7.31 14.51
CA THR A 22 21.04 -6.36 15.53
C THR A 22 21.15 -4.93 14.99
N GLY A 23 20.30 -4.02 15.47
CA GLY A 23 20.32 -2.60 15.09
C GLY A 23 19.17 -2.21 14.18
N PRO A 24 19.22 -1.01 13.56
CA PRO A 24 18.19 -0.56 12.63
C PRO A 24 18.25 -1.36 11.33
N TYR A 25 17.08 -1.55 10.70
CA TYR A 25 16.95 -2.23 9.42
C TYR A 25 16.53 -1.24 8.34
N PRO A 26 17.08 -1.36 7.11
CA PRO A 26 18.10 -2.34 6.70
C PRO A 26 19.50 -2.07 7.32
N ASN A 27 20.27 -3.13 7.59
CA ASN A 27 21.63 -3.02 8.13
C ASN A 27 22.72 -3.28 7.07
N ALA A 28 23.98 -2.92 7.37
CA ALA A 28 25.08 -2.95 6.40
C ALA A 28 25.51 -4.36 5.97
N THR A 29 25.22 -5.41 6.75
CA THR A 29 25.67 -6.77 6.48
C THR A 29 24.62 -7.60 5.75
N TYR A 30 23.38 -7.54 6.24
CA TYR A 30 22.26 -8.36 5.75
C TYR A 30 21.20 -7.54 5.02
N GLY A 31 21.34 -6.22 4.94
CA GLY A 31 20.31 -5.36 4.39
C GLY A 31 19.02 -5.53 5.17
N TRP A 32 17.97 -5.92 4.46
CA TRP A 32 16.65 -6.19 5.01
C TRP A 32 16.54 -7.56 5.70
N GLY A 33 17.50 -8.46 5.50
CA GLY A 33 17.51 -9.80 6.07
C GLY A 33 17.12 -10.89 5.08
N MET A 34 16.55 -11.99 5.58
CA MET A 34 16.18 -13.16 4.76
C MET A 34 14.85 -12.94 4.06
N VAL A 35 14.75 -13.34 2.80
CA VAL A 35 13.48 -13.33 2.06
C VAL A 35 12.41 -14.12 2.82
N ASN A 36 11.25 -13.50 3.01
CA ASN A 36 10.09 -14.10 3.65
C ASN A 36 8.89 -14.09 2.69
N ALA A 37 8.76 -15.16 1.91
CA ALA A 37 7.68 -15.29 0.94
C ALA A 37 6.29 -15.32 1.60
N ALA A 38 6.19 -15.82 2.83
CA ALA A 38 4.93 -15.91 3.57
C ALA A 38 4.41 -14.53 4.00
N ALA A 39 5.30 -13.57 4.29
CA ALA A 39 4.92 -12.18 4.49
C ALA A 39 4.67 -11.47 3.14
N ALA A 40 5.53 -11.68 2.14
CA ALA A 40 5.43 -11.03 0.84
C ALA A 40 4.11 -11.32 0.09
N VAL A 41 3.53 -12.52 0.27
CA VAL A 41 2.23 -12.85 -0.36
C VAL A 41 1.09 -11.97 0.16
N ASN A 42 1.23 -11.37 1.34
CA ASN A 42 0.25 -10.47 1.96
C ASN A 42 0.42 -8.98 1.55
N GLY A 43 1.34 -8.69 0.63
CA GLY A 43 1.67 -7.33 0.19
C GLY A 43 2.95 -6.80 0.86
N PRO A 44 3.33 -5.53 0.62
CA PRO A 44 4.48 -4.91 1.29
C PRO A 44 4.21 -4.72 2.79
N GLU A 45 5.27 -4.63 3.60
CA GLU A 45 5.16 -4.20 5.01
C GLU A 45 5.52 -2.72 5.18
N GLN A 46 6.19 -2.14 4.18
CA GLN A 46 6.43 -0.69 4.12
C GLN A 46 6.36 -0.19 2.68
N PHE A 47 6.04 1.09 2.52
CA PHE A 47 6.43 1.85 1.33
C PHE A 47 7.75 2.56 1.64
N ALA A 48 8.87 1.94 1.25
CA ALA A 48 10.20 2.39 1.66
C ALA A 48 10.95 3.16 0.56
N PHE A 49 10.55 2.99 -0.71
CA PHE A 49 11.30 3.50 -1.86
C PHE A 49 10.57 4.59 -2.65
N GLY A 50 9.66 5.32 -1.99
CA GLY A 50 8.91 6.42 -2.59
C GLY A 50 7.44 6.05 -2.81
N ALA A 51 6.91 6.39 -3.99
CA ALA A 51 5.54 6.06 -4.34
C ALA A 51 5.43 4.61 -4.79
N PHE A 52 4.58 3.85 -4.12
CA PHE A 52 4.13 2.54 -4.57
C PHE A 52 3.02 2.74 -5.61
N ASP A 53 3.33 2.50 -6.89
CA ASP A 53 2.40 2.69 -7.99
C ASP A 53 1.59 1.41 -8.26
N ALA A 54 0.38 1.38 -7.72
CA ALA A 54 -0.56 0.29 -7.83
C ALA A 54 -1.43 0.42 -9.10
N ASN A 55 -0.85 0.04 -10.23
CA ASN A 55 -1.58 -0.17 -11.47
C ASN A 55 -1.97 -1.66 -11.61
N LEU A 56 -3.17 -2.01 -11.17
CA LEU A 56 -3.67 -3.38 -11.19
C LEU A 56 -4.24 -3.79 -12.56
N GLY A 57 -4.30 -2.89 -13.56
CA GLY A 57 -5.18 -3.08 -14.71
C GLY A 57 -6.62 -3.29 -14.25
N SER A 58 -7.23 -4.42 -14.59
CA SER A 58 -8.56 -4.84 -14.13
C SER A 58 -8.56 -5.81 -12.95
N ASP A 59 -7.39 -6.20 -12.44
CA ASP A 59 -7.27 -7.20 -11.38
C ASP A 59 -7.75 -6.65 -10.03
N SER A 60 -8.06 -7.57 -9.11
CA SER A 60 -8.28 -7.22 -7.70
C SER A 60 -7.19 -7.85 -6.83
N SER A 61 -6.76 -7.13 -5.81
CA SER A 61 -5.70 -7.58 -4.90
C SER A 61 -5.96 -7.07 -3.49
N THR A 62 -5.52 -7.82 -2.49
CA THR A 62 -5.63 -7.43 -1.08
C THR A 62 -4.24 -7.36 -0.49
N PHE A 63 -3.90 -6.24 0.13
CA PHE A 63 -2.76 -6.15 1.04
C PHE A 63 -3.29 -6.27 2.49
N SER A 64 -2.75 -7.25 3.22
CA SER A 64 -3.16 -7.59 4.59
C SER A 64 -2.07 -7.36 5.63
N ASN A 65 -0.84 -7.08 5.21
CA ASN A 65 0.20 -6.60 6.10
C ASN A 65 -0.14 -5.21 6.69
N ALA A 66 0.43 -4.91 7.85
CA ALA A 66 0.43 -3.56 8.41
C ALA A 66 1.48 -2.71 7.68
N ILE A 67 1.04 -1.87 6.74
CA ILE A 67 1.97 -1.12 5.87
C ILE A 67 2.43 0.17 6.56
N GLY A 68 3.72 0.28 6.83
CA GLY A 68 4.38 1.49 7.35
C GLY A 68 5.26 2.21 6.33
N GLY A 69 6.18 3.04 6.82
CA GLY A 69 7.17 3.75 5.99
C GLY A 69 6.80 5.19 5.64
N SER A 70 7.75 5.90 5.03
CA SER A 70 7.57 7.30 4.63
C SER A 70 7.02 7.47 3.21
N GLY A 71 6.98 6.38 2.43
CA GLY A 71 6.48 6.35 1.07
C GLY A 71 4.96 6.54 0.98
N SER A 72 4.51 6.71 -0.25
CA SER A 72 3.11 6.97 -0.61
C SER A 72 2.51 5.80 -1.40
N LEU A 73 1.18 5.77 -1.49
CA LEU A 73 0.44 4.87 -2.38
C LEU A 73 -0.19 5.68 -3.49
N ALA A 74 -0.04 5.24 -4.74
CA ALA A 74 -0.75 5.81 -5.89
C ALA A 74 -1.48 4.71 -6.63
N LEU A 75 -2.79 4.83 -6.80
CA LEU A 75 -3.56 3.97 -7.70
C LEU A 75 -3.72 4.69 -9.04
N THR A 76 -2.99 4.23 -10.04
CA THR A 76 -2.95 4.84 -11.38
C THR A 76 -3.28 3.81 -12.46
N GLY A 77 -3.85 4.26 -13.58
CA GLY A 77 -4.14 3.44 -14.75
C GLY A 77 -5.03 2.21 -14.53
N SER A 78 -5.74 2.11 -13.40
CA SER A 78 -6.46 0.89 -13.01
C SER A 78 -7.98 1.06 -13.10
N THR A 79 -8.69 -0.03 -13.36
CA THR A 79 -10.14 -0.18 -13.10
C THR A 79 -10.41 -1.23 -12.01
N GLY A 80 -9.36 -1.92 -11.58
CA GLY A 80 -9.34 -2.94 -10.56
C GLY A 80 -9.54 -2.41 -9.14
N THR A 81 -9.48 -3.32 -8.17
CA THR A 81 -9.68 -3.00 -6.76
C THR A 81 -8.45 -3.38 -5.93
N LEU A 82 -7.82 -2.41 -5.28
CA LEU A 82 -6.87 -2.68 -4.21
C LEU A 82 -7.61 -2.60 -2.87
N THR A 83 -7.60 -3.70 -2.12
CA THR A 83 -8.07 -3.73 -0.74
C THR A 83 -6.90 -3.54 0.22
N LEU A 84 -7.00 -2.57 1.12
CA LEU A 84 -6.11 -2.44 2.27
C LEU A 84 -6.84 -2.95 3.51
N SER A 85 -6.37 -4.06 4.06
CA SER A 85 -7.02 -4.76 5.20
C SER A 85 -6.21 -4.73 6.49
N GLY A 86 -4.92 -4.43 6.42
CA GLY A 86 -4.06 -4.28 7.59
C GLY A 86 -4.20 -2.92 8.29
N ALA A 87 -3.39 -2.73 9.35
CA ALA A 87 -3.26 -1.45 10.03
C ALA A 87 -2.19 -0.60 9.35
N ASN A 88 -2.59 0.26 8.41
CA ASN A 88 -1.66 1.03 7.58
C ASN A 88 -1.29 2.35 8.26
N THR A 89 0.01 2.55 8.49
CA THR A 89 0.60 3.67 9.25
C THR A 89 1.59 4.50 8.44
N TYR A 90 1.74 4.20 7.14
CA TYR A 90 2.62 4.97 6.27
C TYR A 90 2.24 6.46 6.25
N SER A 91 3.25 7.33 6.23
CA SER A 91 3.05 8.78 6.36
C SER A 91 2.92 9.52 5.04
N GLY A 92 3.37 8.92 3.93
CA GLY A 92 3.16 9.48 2.60
C GLY A 92 1.68 9.45 2.22
N GLY A 93 1.25 10.36 1.34
CA GLY A 93 -0.14 10.44 0.93
C GLY A 93 -0.63 9.21 0.17
N THR A 94 -1.94 9.06 0.08
CA THR A 94 -2.60 8.07 -0.76
C THR A 94 -3.34 8.79 -1.88
N THR A 95 -2.97 8.54 -3.12
CA THR A 95 -3.63 9.12 -4.29
C THR A 95 -4.43 8.06 -5.03
N VAL A 96 -5.69 8.36 -5.35
CA VAL A 96 -6.58 7.50 -6.12
C VAL A 96 -6.99 8.24 -7.40
N ASP A 97 -6.15 8.16 -8.42
CA ASP A 97 -6.38 8.80 -9.71
C ASP A 97 -7.34 7.96 -10.58
N SER A 98 -7.35 6.65 -10.37
CA SER A 98 -8.22 5.69 -11.07
C SER A 98 -8.42 4.42 -10.22
N GLY A 99 -9.33 3.54 -10.65
CA GLY A 99 -9.59 2.26 -9.99
C GLY A 99 -10.35 2.42 -8.68
N ASN A 100 -10.31 1.38 -7.85
CA ASN A 100 -11.02 1.36 -6.57
C ASN A 100 -10.03 1.06 -5.44
N LEU A 101 -9.93 1.97 -4.48
CA LEU A 101 -9.29 1.71 -3.19
C LEU A 101 -10.36 1.33 -2.18
N TRP A 102 -10.36 0.07 -1.75
CA TRP A 102 -11.26 -0.44 -0.72
C TRP A 102 -10.50 -0.56 0.61
N LEU A 103 -10.96 0.10 1.66
CA LEU A 103 -10.38 -0.01 2.98
C LEU A 103 -11.26 -0.86 3.89
N SER A 104 -10.71 -1.96 4.39
CA SER A 104 -11.33 -2.75 5.47
C SER A 104 -10.52 -2.74 6.77
N GLY A 105 -9.28 -2.27 6.73
CA GLY A 105 -8.43 -2.05 7.91
C GLY A 105 -8.45 -0.61 8.40
N SER A 106 -7.26 -0.06 8.70
CA SER A 106 -7.10 1.36 9.07
C SER A 106 -6.10 2.05 8.16
N LEU A 107 -6.25 3.36 7.98
CA LEU A 107 -5.33 4.18 7.19
C LEU A 107 -5.00 5.49 7.89
N ALA A 108 -3.70 5.70 8.18
CA ALA A 108 -3.21 6.92 8.82
C ALA A 108 -2.97 8.08 7.83
N SER A 109 -2.61 7.79 6.59
CA SER A 109 -2.31 8.80 5.58
C SER A 109 -3.54 9.61 5.16
N ASN A 110 -3.29 10.80 4.60
CA ASN A 110 -4.32 11.55 3.89
C ASN A 110 -4.60 10.89 2.54
N VAL A 111 -5.87 10.91 2.11
CA VAL A 111 -6.32 10.38 0.83
C VAL A 111 -6.72 11.53 -0.10
N THR A 112 -6.20 11.53 -1.32
CA THR A 112 -6.60 12.42 -2.40
C THR A 112 -7.27 11.61 -3.50
N LEU A 113 -8.52 11.92 -3.81
CA LEU A 113 -9.28 11.30 -4.89
C LEU A 113 -9.38 12.25 -6.09
N SER A 114 -8.68 11.92 -7.17
CA SER A 114 -8.68 12.72 -8.40
C SER A 114 -9.57 12.14 -9.51
N GLY A 115 -9.94 10.86 -9.42
CA GLY A 115 -10.76 10.21 -10.47
C GLY A 115 -11.24 8.79 -10.16
N GLY A 116 -10.56 8.05 -9.28
CA GLY A 116 -11.02 6.71 -8.87
C GLY A 116 -12.05 6.74 -7.73
N SER A 117 -12.29 5.57 -7.16
CA SER A 117 -13.23 5.38 -6.06
C SER A 117 -12.52 5.02 -4.76
N PHE A 118 -13.05 5.51 -3.64
CA PHE A 118 -12.57 5.19 -2.31
C PHE A 118 -13.72 4.90 -1.36
N GLY A 119 -13.61 3.83 -0.56
CA GLY A 119 -14.60 3.51 0.46
C GLY A 119 -14.28 2.22 1.21
N GLY A 120 -15.27 1.68 1.91
CA GLY A 120 -15.17 0.45 2.70
C GLY A 120 -15.38 0.66 4.20
N PRO A 121 -15.51 -0.42 4.99
CA PRO A 121 -15.86 -0.36 6.41
C PRO A 121 -14.68 0.00 7.33
N GLY A 122 -13.51 0.29 6.75
CA GLY A 122 -12.31 0.62 7.52
C GLY A 122 -12.34 2.02 8.14
N THR A 123 -11.31 2.31 8.94
CA THR A 123 -11.16 3.61 9.62
C THR A 123 -10.09 4.48 8.96
N ILE A 124 -10.43 5.73 8.70
CA ILE A 124 -9.48 6.76 8.23
C ILE A 124 -9.13 7.69 9.39
N ASN A 125 -7.84 7.75 9.71
CA ASN A 125 -7.31 8.68 10.71
C ASN A 125 -6.73 9.96 10.06
N GLY A 126 -6.52 9.96 8.75
CA GLY A 126 -6.17 11.13 7.95
C GLY A 126 -7.40 11.89 7.42
N SER A 127 -7.14 12.87 6.57
CA SER A 127 -8.18 13.60 5.84
C SER A 127 -8.44 12.97 4.47
N VAL A 128 -9.69 13.01 4.01
CA VAL A 128 -10.07 12.63 2.64
C VAL A 128 -10.40 13.89 1.85
N THR A 129 -9.62 14.15 0.80
CA THR A 129 -9.86 15.24 -0.15
C THR A 129 -10.37 14.64 -1.46
N ASN A 130 -11.58 15.01 -1.88
CA ASN A 130 -12.13 14.60 -3.16
C ASN A 130 -12.16 15.76 -4.15
N THR A 131 -11.37 15.67 -5.23
CA THR A 131 -11.26 16.68 -6.29
C THR A 131 -11.87 16.21 -7.63
N GLY A 132 -12.28 14.95 -7.74
CA GLY A 132 -12.86 14.40 -8.97
C GLY A 132 -13.22 12.92 -8.96
N GLY A 133 -13.10 12.22 -7.83
CA GLY A 133 -13.42 10.81 -7.69
C GLY A 133 -14.76 10.52 -7.02
N THR A 134 -15.00 9.23 -6.73
CA THR A 134 -16.23 8.75 -6.08
C THR A 134 -15.95 8.28 -4.67
N LEU A 135 -16.73 8.76 -3.69
CA LEU A 135 -16.75 8.17 -2.35
C LEU A 135 -17.82 7.08 -2.31
N ILE A 136 -17.40 5.86 -2.01
CA ILE A 136 -18.28 4.72 -1.74
C ILE A 136 -18.48 4.66 -0.24
N SER A 137 -19.72 4.43 0.21
CA SER A 137 -20.13 4.33 1.61
C SER A 137 -19.03 3.78 2.54
N GLN A 138 -18.61 4.60 3.50
CA GLN A 138 -17.87 4.14 4.68
C GLN A 138 -18.94 3.87 5.76
N ALA A 139 -19.20 2.59 6.04
CA ALA A 139 -20.20 2.16 7.01
C ALA A 139 -19.54 1.83 8.35
#